data_AF-A0A0W0RJA3-F1
#
_entry.id   AF-A0A0W0RJA3-F1
#
_cell.length_a   1.000
_cell.length_b   1.000
_cell.length_c   1.000
_cell.angle_alpha   90.00
_cell.angle_beta   90.00
_cell.angle_gamma   90.00
#
_symmetry.space_group_name_H-M   'P 1'
#
loop_
_entity.id
_entity.type
_entity.pdbx_description
1 polymer ?
#
loop_
_entity_poly.entity_id
_entity_poly.type
_entity_poly.pdbx_seq_one_letter_code
_entity_poly.pdbx_strand_id
1 'polypeptide(L)'
;MKVYELKKHVDELFKSKMDPLEKPREIIDFISKLVAILEPLEDERECYPEMMPPVKELIEQFWHWIVCNVPHDQWRGGIYVTPWLSLQQLLVEKGLLAADFHHPILYEVLKNQFNHLAGNCLKIAELMPLLIRASRMLGYMEPAEKGYPFEKLHAGVAAQKPQELAKIKDIMFLLRASLYLLYRYCTVEQLALMPFLIYFRDVTTEEERRSECAIFNYLTQNSADCIEFFNTYDDYIDTRSIALIDALRHVSAWMPTKRSDFLSATNRSRWIYPFIQQARLAQIDTGDNLNAGDGLINSTLHLLEQDFATRKDQSFAGALNFTTAVKRQMRVLTNQEVKLVHSAVCLFGFNQYIKHREEDPRGDKHSFLSFSGETKCHAAEKRKLAILGRPTRFSFFETLAIKQGRLKKLVDFLEETPETDSQDYALLMT
;
A
#
# COMPACT_ATOMS: atom_id res chain seq x y z
N MET A 1 34.08 18.81 -22.26
CA MET A 1 34.33 19.63 -21.05
C MET A 1 35.80 19.50 -20.72
N LYS A 2 36.43 20.58 -20.28
CA LYS A 2 37.84 20.56 -19.85
C LYS A 2 37.96 20.04 -18.42
N VAL A 3 39.09 19.44 -18.07
CA VAL A 3 39.33 18.89 -16.72
C VAL A 3 39.17 19.98 -15.66
N TYR A 4 39.60 21.22 -15.91
CA TYR A 4 39.40 22.31 -14.94
C TYR A 4 37.93 22.62 -14.64
N GLU A 5 37.02 22.46 -15.62
CA GLU A 5 35.58 22.67 -15.44
C GLU A 5 34.98 21.62 -14.49
N LEU A 6 35.47 20.37 -14.62
CA LEU A 6 35.10 19.26 -13.75
C LEU A 6 35.65 19.49 -12.33
N LYS A 7 36.93 19.84 -12.20
CA LYS A 7 37.56 20.19 -10.91
C LYS A 7 36.77 21.29 -10.19
N LYS A 8 36.34 22.33 -10.92
CA LYS A 8 35.51 23.40 -10.36
C LYS A 8 34.17 22.90 -9.80
N HIS A 9 33.50 21.97 -10.47
CA HIS A 9 32.25 21.38 -9.95
C HIS A 9 32.52 20.48 -8.73
N VAL A 10 33.67 19.81 -8.68
CA VAL A 10 34.07 19.04 -7.49
C VAL A 10 34.36 19.98 -6.31
N ASP A 11 34.97 21.14 -6.54
CA ASP A 11 35.13 22.17 -5.51
C ASP A 11 33.78 22.71 -5.01
N GLU A 12 32.76 22.76 -5.87
CA GLU A 12 31.40 23.14 -5.48
C GLU A 12 30.74 22.10 -4.55
N LEU A 13 31.14 20.81 -4.61
CA LEU A 13 30.72 19.82 -3.61
C LEU A 13 31.19 20.21 -2.19
N PHE A 14 32.43 20.72 -2.07
CA PHE A 14 32.96 21.25 -0.81
C PHE A 14 32.24 22.53 -0.35
N LYS A 15 31.92 23.42 -1.30
CA LYS A 15 31.27 24.72 -1.05
C LYS A 15 29.75 24.66 -0.98
N SER A 16 29.15 23.47 -1.09
CA SER A 16 27.71 23.26 -0.90
C SER A 16 27.25 23.91 0.42
N LYS A 17 26.00 24.42 0.46
CA LYS A 17 25.38 25.21 1.56
C LYS A 17 25.30 24.50 2.92
N MET A 18 26.00 23.40 3.09
CA MET A 18 26.10 22.64 4.31
C MET A 18 27.04 23.29 5.30
N ASP A 19 26.66 23.26 6.57
CA ASP A 19 27.59 23.57 7.65
C ASP A 19 28.76 22.56 7.60
N PRO A 20 30.02 23.02 7.45
CA PRO A 20 31.19 22.15 7.47
C PRO A 20 31.31 21.27 8.73
N LEU A 21 30.70 21.68 9.85
CA LEU A 21 30.69 20.93 11.10
C LEU A 21 29.65 19.81 11.13
N GLU A 22 28.65 19.85 10.24
CA GLU A 22 27.58 18.85 10.14
C GLU A 22 27.82 17.84 9.02
N LYS A 23 28.85 18.04 8.17
CA LYS A 23 29.17 17.11 7.08
C LYS A 23 29.66 15.76 7.63
N PRO A 24 29.00 14.63 7.31
CA PRO A 24 29.53 13.31 7.58
C PRO A 24 30.95 13.15 6.99
N ARG A 25 31.84 12.52 7.75
CA ARG A 25 33.25 12.34 7.35
C ARG A 25 33.36 11.58 6.04
N GLU A 26 32.48 10.61 5.84
CA GLU A 26 32.42 9.77 4.64
C GLU A 26 32.13 10.61 3.38
N ILE A 27 31.30 11.64 3.49
CA ILE A 27 31.03 12.54 2.36
C ILE A 27 32.29 13.36 2.04
N ILE A 28 33.00 13.85 3.05
CA ILE A 28 34.27 14.55 2.85
C ILE A 28 35.29 13.62 2.19
N ASP A 29 35.39 12.37 2.65
CA ASP A 29 36.28 11.36 2.09
C ASP A 29 35.95 11.04 0.63
N PHE A 30 34.67 10.95 0.26
CA PHE A 30 34.28 10.78 -1.15
C PHE A 30 34.72 11.96 -2.00
N ILE A 31 34.52 13.20 -1.54
CA ILE A 31 34.93 14.37 -2.32
C ILE A 31 36.47 14.45 -2.41
N SER A 32 37.20 14.16 -1.33
CA SER A 32 38.67 14.11 -1.32
C SER A 32 39.22 13.05 -2.28
N LYS A 33 38.61 11.86 -2.32
CA LYS A 33 38.97 10.81 -3.31
C LYS A 33 38.72 11.29 -4.73
N LEU A 34 37.62 12.02 -4.97
CA LEU A 34 37.32 12.55 -6.30
C LEU A 34 38.37 13.60 -6.72
N VAL A 35 38.80 14.46 -5.80
CA VAL A 35 39.91 15.40 -6.05
C VAL A 35 41.19 14.65 -6.39
N ALA A 36 41.55 13.61 -5.63
CA ALA A 36 42.76 12.82 -5.87
C ALA A 36 42.75 12.11 -7.24
N ILE A 37 41.56 11.66 -7.71
CA ILE A 37 41.40 11.09 -9.05
C ILE A 37 41.68 12.13 -10.15
N LEU A 38 41.29 13.38 -9.93
CA LEU A 38 41.39 14.46 -10.92
C LEU A 38 42.71 15.24 -10.86
N GLU A 39 43.41 15.23 -9.72
CA GLU A 39 44.67 15.93 -9.50
C GLU A 39 45.75 15.66 -10.57
N PRO A 40 46.04 14.41 -10.97
CA PRO A 40 47.09 14.13 -11.96
C PRO A 40 46.70 14.51 -13.40
N LEU A 41 45.46 14.95 -13.62
CA LEU A 41 44.96 15.29 -14.95
C LEU A 41 45.27 16.75 -15.30
N GLU A 42 45.83 16.97 -16.48
CA GLU A 42 46.08 18.31 -17.03
C GLU A 42 44.79 19.09 -17.24
N ASP A 43 44.77 20.34 -16.77
CA ASP A 43 43.57 21.20 -16.72
C ASP A 43 42.92 21.45 -18.08
N GLU A 44 43.75 21.64 -19.12
CA GLU A 44 43.33 21.93 -20.49
C GLU A 44 42.98 20.66 -21.30
N ARG A 45 43.14 19.48 -20.70
CA ARG A 45 42.77 18.22 -21.34
C ARG A 45 41.25 18.10 -21.41
N GLU A 46 40.74 17.55 -22.50
CA GLU A 46 39.33 17.20 -22.59
C GLU A 46 39.03 15.95 -21.76
N CYS A 47 37.92 15.94 -21.03
CA CYS A 47 37.41 14.74 -20.41
C CYS A 47 36.87 13.80 -21.50
N TYR A 48 37.34 12.56 -21.53
CA TYR A 48 36.88 11.51 -22.44
C TYR A 48 36.43 10.25 -21.67
N PRO A 49 35.59 9.39 -22.25
CA PRO A 49 34.94 8.28 -21.53
C PRO A 49 35.88 7.31 -20.81
N GLU A 50 37.08 7.08 -21.33
CA GLU A 50 38.06 6.14 -20.76
C GLU A 50 38.70 6.67 -19.44
N MET A 51 38.59 7.97 -19.16
CA MET A 51 39.03 8.56 -17.89
C MET A 51 37.99 8.40 -16.78
N MET A 52 36.74 8.09 -17.15
CA MET A 52 35.61 8.08 -16.23
C MET A 52 35.45 6.84 -15.34
N PRO A 53 36.04 5.65 -15.59
CA PRO A 53 35.81 4.49 -14.74
C PRO A 53 36.07 4.75 -13.23
N PRO A 54 37.17 5.41 -12.80
CA PRO A 54 37.39 5.70 -11.38
C PRO A 54 36.35 6.69 -10.81
N VAL A 55 35.92 7.67 -11.60
CA VAL A 55 34.88 8.63 -11.20
C VAL A 55 33.53 7.92 -11.06
N LYS A 56 33.18 7.03 -11.99
CA LYS A 56 31.95 6.23 -11.95
C LYS A 56 31.91 5.33 -10.72
N GLU A 57 32.99 4.59 -10.47
CA GLU A 57 33.11 3.73 -9.30
C GLU A 57 32.91 4.52 -8.00
N LEU A 58 33.47 5.73 -7.90
CA LEU A 58 33.31 6.57 -6.72
C LEU A 58 31.87 7.10 -6.57
N ILE A 59 31.21 7.46 -7.67
CA ILE A 59 29.78 7.84 -7.66
C ILE A 59 28.91 6.65 -7.24
N GLU A 60 29.21 5.43 -7.71
CA GLU A 60 28.51 4.21 -7.27
C GLU A 60 28.70 3.99 -5.77
N GLN A 61 29.93 4.10 -5.25
CA GLN A 61 30.20 3.96 -3.81
C GLN A 61 29.44 5.00 -2.98
N PHE A 62 29.37 6.24 -3.46
CA PHE A 62 28.55 7.28 -2.83
C PHE A 62 27.08 6.85 -2.73
N TRP A 63 26.48 6.34 -3.82
CA TRP A 63 25.08 5.93 -3.80
C TRP A 63 24.81 4.72 -2.91
N HIS A 64 25.75 3.77 -2.82
CA HIS A 64 25.67 2.69 -1.83
C HIS A 64 25.72 3.22 -0.40
N TRP A 65 26.53 4.25 -0.14
CA TRP A 65 26.53 4.90 1.17
C TRP A 65 25.22 5.63 1.47
N ILE A 66 24.65 6.34 0.48
CA ILE A 66 23.36 7.06 0.63
C ILE A 66 22.25 6.10 1.02
N VAL A 67 22.20 4.94 0.37
CA VAL A 67 21.23 3.87 0.67
C VAL A 67 21.24 3.48 2.16
N CYS A 68 22.41 3.40 2.78
CA CYS A 68 22.56 2.95 4.16
C CYS A 68 22.37 4.05 5.20
N ASN A 69 22.59 5.31 4.83
CA ASN A 69 22.75 6.41 5.81
C ASN A 69 21.73 7.53 5.66
N VAL A 70 21.03 7.61 4.54
CA VAL A 70 20.06 8.69 4.26
C VAL A 70 18.67 8.07 4.07
N PRO A 71 17.62 8.64 4.71
CA PRO A 71 16.24 8.24 4.46
C PRO A 71 15.82 8.41 2.98
N HIS A 72 15.01 7.48 2.47
CA HIS A 72 14.67 7.40 1.04
C HIS A 72 13.85 8.58 0.51
N ASP A 73 13.10 9.26 1.37
CA ASP A 73 12.39 10.51 1.07
C ASP A 73 13.33 11.66 0.71
N GLN A 74 14.60 11.58 1.14
CA GLN A 74 15.64 12.57 0.85
C GLN A 74 16.48 12.22 -0.39
N TRP A 75 16.29 11.04 -1.01
CA TRP A 75 17.14 10.62 -2.14
C TRP A 75 16.94 11.41 -3.43
N ARG A 76 15.87 12.21 -3.56
CA ARG A 76 15.63 13.02 -4.77
C ARG A 76 16.19 14.44 -4.72
N GLY A 77 16.46 14.94 -3.51
CA GLY A 77 16.75 16.37 -3.32
C GLY A 77 17.19 16.71 -1.91
N GLY A 78 17.61 15.72 -1.13
CA GLY A 78 18.21 15.92 0.18
C GLY A 78 19.49 16.73 0.07
N ILE A 79 19.89 17.33 1.18
CA ILE A 79 21.05 18.20 1.25
C ILE A 79 22.33 17.47 0.80
N TYR A 80 22.49 16.19 1.15
CA TYR A 80 23.65 15.35 0.78
C TYR A 80 23.63 14.89 -0.67
N VAL A 81 22.45 14.83 -1.27
CA VAL A 81 22.24 14.21 -2.58
C VAL A 81 22.29 15.25 -3.70
N THR A 82 21.74 16.43 -3.46
CA THR A 82 21.62 17.50 -4.47
C THR A 82 22.95 17.85 -5.16
N PRO A 83 24.07 18.07 -4.43
CA PRO A 83 25.34 18.40 -5.07
C PRO A 83 25.86 17.27 -5.98
N TRP A 84 25.66 16.02 -5.58
CA TRP A 84 26.05 14.84 -6.36
C TRP A 84 25.14 14.60 -7.57
N LEU A 85 23.86 14.94 -7.46
CA LEU A 85 22.95 14.94 -8.61
C LEU A 85 23.36 15.99 -9.63
N SER A 86 23.72 17.20 -9.21
CA SER A 86 24.22 18.25 -10.10
C SER A 86 25.51 17.83 -10.82
N LEU A 87 26.46 17.20 -10.10
CA LEU A 87 27.66 16.64 -10.74
C LEU A 87 27.30 15.58 -11.78
N GLN A 88 26.39 14.65 -11.47
CA GLN A 88 25.98 13.62 -12.42
C GLN A 88 25.28 14.21 -13.64
N GLN A 89 24.40 15.19 -13.46
CA GLN A 89 23.74 15.89 -14.57
C GLN A 89 24.77 16.53 -15.51
N LEU A 90 25.79 17.20 -14.97
CA LEU A 90 26.90 17.72 -15.78
C LEU A 90 27.61 16.61 -16.56
N LEU A 91 27.93 15.48 -15.93
CA LEU A 91 28.60 14.36 -16.59
C LEU A 91 27.73 13.74 -17.69
N VAL A 92 26.40 13.68 -17.49
CA VAL A 92 25.42 13.22 -18.47
C VAL A 92 25.35 14.17 -19.67
N GLU A 93 25.23 15.48 -19.43
CA GLU A 93 25.21 16.50 -20.48
C GLU A 93 26.46 16.45 -21.39
N LYS A 94 27.59 16.02 -20.84
CA LYS A 94 28.86 15.87 -21.57
C LYS A 94 29.07 14.47 -22.15
N GLY A 95 28.09 13.57 -22.03
CA GLY A 95 28.17 12.20 -22.57
C GLY A 95 29.18 11.30 -21.84
N LEU A 96 29.56 11.66 -20.61
CA LEU A 96 30.54 10.93 -19.80
C LEU A 96 29.90 9.92 -18.84
N LEU A 97 28.62 10.12 -18.54
CA LEU A 97 27.80 9.26 -17.69
C LEU A 97 26.46 8.97 -18.35
N ALA A 98 25.89 7.80 -18.06
CA ALA A 98 24.52 7.48 -18.48
C ALA A 98 23.51 8.34 -17.70
N ALA A 99 22.42 8.74 -18.35
CA ALA A 99 21.31 9.38 -17.66
C ALA A 99 20.80 8.48 -16.53
N ASP A 100 20.37 9.08 -15.42
CA ASP A 100 19.80 8.37 -14.28
C ASP A 100 20.70 7.25 -13.72
N PHE A 101 22.02 7.39 -13.83
CA PHE A 101 23.02 6.38 -13.43
C PHE A 101 22.78 5.71 -12.06
N HIS A 102 22.23 6.47 -11.12
CA HIS A 102 21.99 6.03 -9.74
C HIS A 102 20.68 5.24 -9.55
N HIS A 103 19.75 5.34 -10.52
CA HIS A 103 18.42 4.74 -10.43
C HIS A 103 18.46 3.22 -10.20
N PRO A 104 19.27 2.42 -10.91
CA PRO A 104 19.34 0.97 -10.67
C PRO A 104 19.72 0.62 -9.23
N ILE A 105 20.66 1.36 -8.63
CA ILE A 105 21.13 1.15 -7.25
C ILE A 105 19.99 1.40 -6.27
N LEU A 106 19.35 2.57 -6.38
CA LEU A 106 18.28 2.96 -5.46
C LEU A 106 17.03 2.11 -5.64
N TYR A 107 16.68 1.76 -6.87
CA TYR A 107 15.53 0.92 -7.18
C TYR A 107 15.67 -0.48 -6.58
N GLU A 108 16.85 -1.11 -6.70
CA GLU A 108 17.04 -2.47 -6.19
C GLU A 108 16.87 -2.54 -4.67
N VAL A 109 17.34 -1.51 -3.95
CA VAL A 109 17.14 -1.42 -2.50
C VAL A 109 15.67 -1.27 -2.14
N LEU A 110 14.97 -0.34 -2.79
CA LEU A 110 13.53 -0.13 -2.54
C LEU A 110 12.73 -1.39 -2.88
N LYS A 111 13.09 -2.08 -3.96
CA LYS A 111 12.49 -3.35 -4.38
C LYS A 111 12.70 -4.43 -3.32
N ASN A 112 13.90 -4.55 -2.78
CA ASN A 112 14.21 -5.51 -1.73
C ASN A 112 13.46 -5.18 -0.44
N GLN A 113 13.37 -3.90 -0.06
CA GLN A 113 12.58 -3.46 1.09
C GLN A 113 11.09 -3.78 0.89
N PHE A 114 10.52 -3.45 -0.27
CA PHE A 114 9.12 -3.75 -0.58
C PHE A 114 8.83 -5.25 -0.50
N ASN A 115 9.70 -6.08 -1.07
CA ASN A 115 9.54 -7.53 -1.09
C ASN A 115 9.77 -8.17 0.29
N HIS A 116 10.66 -7.59 1.11
CA HIS A 116 10.85 -8.02 2.49
C HIS A 116 9.58 -7.79 3.32
N LEU A 117 8.97 -6.61 3.18
CA LEU A 117 7.68 -6.29 3.81
C LEU A 117 6.54 -7.19 3.29
N ALA A 118 6.60 -7.63 2.04
CA ALA A 118 5.61 -8.55 1.46
C ALA A 118 5.67 -9.96 2.07
N GLY A 119 6.85 -10.43 2.49
CA GLY A 119 7.07 -11.83 2.83
C GLY A 119 6.70 -12.76 1.67
N ASN A 120 5.70 -13.62 1.90
CA ASN A 120 5.18 -14.57 0.89
C ASN A 120 3.98 -14.01 0.09
N CYS A 121 3.65 -12.73 0.24
CA CYS A 121 2.57 -12.07 -0.48
C CYS A 121 3.06 -11.42 -1.79
N LEU A 122 2.19 -10.60 -2.38
CA LEU A 122 2.41 -9.86 -3.63
C LEU A 122 3.71 -9.05 -3.61
N LYS A 123 4.60 -9.33 -4.57
CA LYS A 123 5.90 -8.67 -4.74
C LYS A 123 5.80 -7.49 -5.71
N ILE A 124 6.78 -6.58 -5.66
CA ILE A 124 6.79 -5.41 -6.56
C ILE A 124 6.89 -5.80 -8.03
N ALA A 125 7.58 -6.91 -8.33
CA ALA A 125 7.72 -7.45 -9.68
C ALA A 125 6.39 -7.92 -10.28
N GLU A 126 5.37 -8.15 -9.46
CA GLU A 126 4.02 -8.53 -9.88
C GLU A 126 3.09 -7.31 -9.99
N LEU A 127 3.21 -6.36 -9.06
CA LEU A 127 2.36 -5.17 -8.99
C LEU A 127 2.75 -4.09 -10.01
N MET A 128 4.03 -3.75 -10.11
CA MET A 128 4.52 -2.65 -10.97
C MET A 128 4.16 -2.85 -12.46
N PRO A 129 4.25 -4.07 -13.05
CA PRO A 129 3.85 -4.30 -14.43
C PRO A 129 2.38 -3.95 -14.74
N LEU A 130 1.48 -4.02 -13.76
CA LEU A 130 0.08 -3.63 -13.96
C LEU A 130 -0.04 -2.12 -14.21
N LEU A 131 0.67 -1.31 -13.40
CA LEU A 131 0.70 0.14 -13.54
C LEU A 131 1.35 0.57 -14.86
N ILE A 132 2.52 -0.02 -15.18
CA ILE A 132 3.24 0.23 -16.44
C ILE A 132 2.35 -0.14 -17.64
N ARG A 133 1.65 -1.28 -17.59
CA ARG A 133 0.81 -1.70 -18.72
C ARG A 133 -0.41 -0.80 -18.85
N ALA A 134 -1.04 -0.41 -17.74
CA ALA A 134 -2.16 0.50 -17.75
C ALA A 134 -1.77 1.87 -18.31
N SER A 135 -0.64 2.45 -17.89
CA SER A 135 -0.15 3.75 -18.38
C SER A 135 0.13 3.71 -19.88
N ARG A 136 0.85 2.69 -20.35
CA ARG A 136 1.16 2.49 -21.78
C ARG A 136 -0.08 2.32 -22.64
N MET A 137 -1.05 1.54 -22.17
CA MET A 137 -2.29 1.33 -22.93
C MET A 137 -3.15 2.59 -22.92
N LEU A 138 -3.30 3.27 -21.80
CA LEU A 138 -4.11 4.48 -21.70
C LEU A 138 -3.47 5.67 -22.46
N GLY A 139 -2.15 5.62 -22.67
CA GLY A 139 -1.35 6.72 -23.16
C GLY A 139 -0.89 7.59 -22.00
N TYR A 140 0.28 8.19 -22.15
CA TYR A 140 0.93 8.94 -21.07
C TYR A 140 0.20 10.22 -20.72
N MET A 141 0.40 10.65 -19.48
CA MET A 141 -0.14 11.86 -18.89
C MET A 141 0.68 13.08 -19.34
N GLU A 142 0.00 14.06 -19.91
CA GLU A 142 0.62 15.35 -20.24
C GLU A 142 0.84 16.19 -18.97
N PRO A 143 1.86 17.07 -18.90
CA PRO A 143 2.17 17.85 -17.69
C PRO A 143 1.01 18.69 -17.14
N ALA A 144 0.10 19.14 -18.02
CA ALA A 144 -1.06 19.97 -17.67
C ALA A 144 -2.39 19.19 -17.64
N GLU A 145 -2.35 17.87 -17.86
CA GLU A 145 -3.55 17.03 -17.86
C GLU A 145 -4.11 16.91 -16.44
N LYS A 146 -5.43 17.13 -16.29
CA LYS A 146 -6.16 16.95 -15.04
C LYS A 146 -7.02 15.69 -15.13
N GLY A 147 -7.30 15.09 -13.98
CA GLY A 147 -8.20 13.93 -13.89
C GLY A 147 -7.69 12.63 -14.53
N TYR A 148 -6.41 12.54 -14.88
CA TYR A 148 -5.78 11.27 -15.26
C TYR A 148 -5.78 10.30 -14.06
N PRO A 149 -6.10 9.00 -14.25
CA PRO A 149 -6.38 8.32 -15.53
C PRO A 149 -7.86 8.33 -15.98
N PHE A 150 -8.81 8.67 -15.10
CA PHE A 150 -10.23 8.36 -15.34
C PHE A 150 -10.98 9.34 -16.23
N GLU A 151 -10.63 10.63 -16.28
CA GLU A 151 -11.23 11.54 -17.27
C GLU A 151 -10.91 11.08 -18.69
N LYS A 152 -9.67 10.65 -18.94
CA LYS A 152 -9.22 10.09 -20.22
C LYS A 152 -9.94 8.78 -20.55
N LEU A 153 -10.09 7.90 -19.57
CA LEU A 153 -10.81 6.64 -19.75
C LEU A 153 -12.32 6.87 -19.98
N HIS A 154 -12.93 7.81 -19.27
CA HIS A 154 -14.32 8.22 -19.46
C HIS A 154 -14.54 8.78 -20.87
N ALA A 155 -13.66 9.67 -21.34
CA ALA A 155 -13.71 10.20 -22.70
C ALA A 155 -13.60 9.07 -23.74
N GLY A 156 -12.72 8.08 -23.50
CA GLY A 156 -12.61 6.89 -24.35
C GLY A 156 -13.90 6.05 -24.40
N VAL A 157 -14.55 5.84 -23.24
CA VAL A 157 -15.85 5.16 -23.16
C VAL A 157 -16.94 5.96 -23.87
N ALA A 158 -17.01 7.26 -23.65
CA ALA A 158 -18.00 8.16 -24.25
C ALA A 158 -17.88 8.25 -25.77
N ALA A 159 -16.66 8.14 -26.31
CA ALA A 159 -16.42 8.13 -27.76
C ALA A 159 -16.97 6.88 -28.46
N GLN A 160 -17.27 5.79 -27.72
CA GLN A 160 -17.88 4.54 -28.20
C GLN A 160 -17.26 3.95 -29.48
N LYS A 161 -15.96 4.12 -29.69
CA LYS A 161 -15.27 3.58 -30.88
C LYS A 161 -15.15 2.06 -30.77
N PRO A 162 -15.77 1.27 -31.66
CA PRO A 162 -15.77 -0.20 -31.55
C PRO A 162 -14.37 -0.82 -31.52
N GLN A 163 -13.43 -0.25 -32.31
CA GLN A 163 -12.04 -0.70 -32.36
C GLN A 163 -11.24 -0.47 -31.06
N GLU A 164 -11.65 0.48 -30.22
CA GLU A 164 -10.96 0.79 -28.96
C GLU A 164 -11.61 0.08 -27.76
N LEU A 165 -12.81 -0.50 -27.94
CA LEU A 165 -13.58 -1.10 -26.85
C LEU A 165 -12.79 -2.21 -26.12
N ALA A 166 -12.13 -3.11 -26.86
CA ALA A 166 -11.33 -4.18 -26.25
C ALA A 166 -10.18 -3.61 -25.41
N LYS A 167 -9.49 -2.60 -25.93
CA LYS A 167 -8.39 -1.90 -25.25
C LYS A 167 -8.89 -1.19 -23.98
N ILE A 168 -10.06 -0.55 -24.02
CA ILE A 168 -10.68 0.10 -22.85
C ILE A 168 -11.02 -0.93 -21.77
N LYS A 169 -11.58 -2.08 -22.15
CA LYS A 169 -11.87 -3.19 -21.22
C LYS A 169 -10.60 -3.71 -20.54
N ASP A 170 -9.54 -3.89 -21.32
CA ASP A 170 -8.23 -4.30 -20.83
C ASP A 170 -7.64 -3.29 -19.81
N ILE A 171 -7.71 -1.98 -20.12
CA ILE A 171 -7.27 -0.92 -19.20
C ILE A 171 -8.13 -0.92 -17.93
N MET A 172 -9.45 -1.00 -18.06
CA MET A 172 -10.38 -1.02 -16.93
C MET A 172 -10.06 -2.16 -15.96
N PHE A 173 -9.77 -3.34 -16.51
CA PHE A 173 -9.43 -4.50 -15.69
C PHE A 173 -8.05 -4.38 -15.06
N LEU A 174 -7.03 -3.88 -15.77
CA LEU A 174 -5.71 -3.59 -15.18
C LEU A 174 -5.80 -2.64 -13.98
N LEU A 175 -6.56 -1.54 -14.12
CA LEU A 175 -6.71 -0.55 -13.06
C LEU A 175 -7.50 -1.10 -11.87
N ARG A 176 -8.60 -1.83 -12.12
CA ARG A 176 -9.40 -2.43 -11.04
C ARG A 176 -8.69 -3.58 -10.34
N ALA A 177 -7.91 -4.38 -11.07
CA ALA A 177 -7.05 -5.41 -10.50
C ALA A 177 -5.96 -4.78 -9.64
N SER A 178 -5.33 -3.69 -10.11
CA SER A 178 -4.36 -2.93 -9.31
C SER A 178 -4.99 -2.42 -8.02
N LEU A 179 -6.18 -1.79 -8.10
CA LEU A 179 -6.94 -1.36 -6.93
C LEU A 179 -7.15 -2.52 -5.95
N TYR A 180 -7.70 -3.64 -6.43
CA TYR A 180 -7.95 -4.82 -5.61
C TYR A 180 -6.68 -5.30 -4.88
N LEU A 181 -5.57 -5.43 -5.61
CA LEU A 181 -4.32 -5.94 -5.07
C LEU A 181 -3.70 -4.99 -4.03
N LEU A 182 -3.70 -3.68 -4.29
CA LEU A 182 -3.21 -2.67 -3.37
C LEU A 182 -3.93 -2.75 -2.01
N TYR A 183 -5.26 -2.78 -2.01
CA TYR A 183 -6.05 -2.80 -0.78
C TYR A 183 -6.17 -4.19 -0.13
N ARG A 184 -5.81 -5.27 -0.84
CA ARG A 184 -5.89 -6.63 -0.30
C ARG A 184 -4.56 -7.14 0.25
N TYR A 185 -3.44 -6.75 -0.35
CA TYR A 185 -2.14 -7.37 -0.09
C TYR A 185 -1.01 -6.41 0.29
N CYS A 186 -1.12 -5.10 0.04
CA CYS A 186 -0.04 -4.16 0.32
C CYS A 186 -0.21 -3.47 1.68
N THR A 187 0.84 -3.44 2.49
CA THR A 187 0.86 -2.67 3.75
C THR A 187 1.02 -1.17 3.49
N VAL A 188 0.77 -0.33 4.51
CA VAL A 188 0.97 1.13 4.42
C VAL A 188 2.42 1.46 4.06
N GLU A 189 3.37 0.75 4.66
CA GLU A 189 4.81 0.92 4.40
C GLU A 189 5.15 0.55 2.96
N GLN A 190 4.57 -0.53 2.41
CA GLN A 190 4.76 -0.90 1.01
C GLN A 190 4.20 0.17 0.07
N LEU A 191 3.01 0.70 0.36
CA LEU A 191 2.40 1.76 -0.45
C LEU A 191 3.23 3.06 -0.41
N ALA A 192 3.86 3.39 0.72
CA ALA A 192 4.73 4.55 0.85
C ALA A 192 5.99 4.47 -0.04
N LEU A 193 6.48 3.26 -0.34
CA LEU A 193 7.64 3.05 -1.21
C LEU A 193 7.31 3.21 -2.71
N MET A 194 6.05 3.04 -3.11
CA MET A 194 5.65 3.00 -4.52
C MET A 194 6.02 4.25 -5.33
N PRO A 195 5.81 5.50 -4.85
CA PRO A 195 6.24 6.68 -5.59
C PRO A 195 7.75 6.70 -5.88
N PHE A 196 8.57 6.19 -4.96
CA PHE A 196 10.03 6.09 -5.11
C PHE A 196 10.43 4.98 -6.07
N LEU A 197 9.78 3.82 -5.98
CA LEU A 197 9.95 2.72 -6.93
C LEU A 197 9.62 3.15 -8.36
N ILE A 198 8.55 3.90 -8.56
CA ILE A 198 8.17 4.44 -9.88
C ILE A 198 9.25 5.42 -10.38
N TYR A 199 9.71 6.32 -9.52
CA TYR A 199 10.68 7.35 -9.90
C TYR A 199 12.06 6.77 -10.25
N PHE A 200 12.59 5.88 -9.41
CA PHE A 200 13.91 5.28 -9.61
C PHE A 200 13.89 4.12 -10.59
N ARG A 201 12.76 3.84 -11.28
CA ARG A 201 12.69 2.79 -12.28
C ARG A 201 13.68 3.05 -13.40
N ASP A 202 14.51 2.04 -13.68
CA ASP A 202 15.52 2.07 -14.72
C ASP A 202 14.87 2.10 -16.11
N VAL A 203 15.57 2.67 -17.10
CA VAL A 203 15.15 2.80 -18.51
C VAL A 203 13.69 3.25 -18.64
N THR A 204 13.37 4.38 -18.02
CA THR A 204 12.01 4.92 -17.94
C THR A 204 12.01 6.42 -18.23
N THR A 205 11.05 6.88 -19.03
CA THR A 205 10.93 8.31 -19.35
C THR A 205 10.20 9.10 -18.25
N GLU A 206 10.32 10.43 -18.28
CA GLU A 206 9.60 11.28 -17.31
C GLU A 206 8.07 11.14 -17.46
N GLU A 207 7.58 11.01 -18.70
CA GLU A 207 6.16 10.82 -18.99
C GLU A 207 5.64 9.49 -18.46
N GLU A 208 6.42 8.41 -18.58
CA GLU A 208 6.10 7.11 -17.98
C GLU A 208 5.99 7.23 -16.45
N ARG A 209 7.00 7.83 -15.79
CA ARG A 209 7.02 8.05 -14.33
C ARG A 209 5.81 8.86 -13.87
N ARG A 210 5.50 9.95 -14.58
CA ARG A 210 4.36 10.84 -14.28
C ARG A 210 3.04 10.08 -14.36
N SER A 211 2.85 9.31 -15.43
CA SER A 211 1.63 8.54 -15.68
C SER A 211 1.42 7.43 -14.65
N GLU A 212 2.46 6.65 -14.37
CA GLU A 212 2.44 5.57 -13.38
C GLU A 212 2.16 6.11 -11.97
N CYS A 213 2.83 7.21 -11.60
CA CYS A 213 2.63 7.88 -10.32
C CYS A 213 1.20 8.44 -10.21
N ALA A 214 0.67 9.05 -11.27
CA ALA A 214 -0.69 9.56 -11.30
C ALA A 214 -1.74 8.45 -11.14
N ILE A 215 -1.58 7.31 -11.85
CA ILE A 215 -2.45 6.14 -11.64
C ILE A 215 -2.38 5.68 -10.19
N PHE A 216 -1.17 5.47 -9.67
CA PHE A 216 -0.97 4.99 -8.31
C PHE A 216 -1.60 5.93 -7.27
N ASN A 217 -1.35 7.23 -7.37
CA ASN A 217 -1.91 8.23 -6.47
C ASN A 217 -3.44 8.26 -6.57
N TYR A 218 -3.99 8.18 -7.77
CA TYR A 218 -5.44 8.19 -7.94
C TYR A 218 -6.09 6.97 -7.27
N LEU A 219 -5.54 5.77 -7.48
CA LEU A 219 -6.05 4.52 -6.87
C LEU A 219 -5.94 4.52 -5.33
N THR A 220 -4.94 5.20 -4.77
CA THR A 220 -4.66 5.16 -3.32
C THR A 220 -5.26 6.34 -2.55
N GLN A 221 -5.48 7.48 -3.20
CA GLN A 221 -5.98 8.71 -2.58
C GLN A 221 -7.47 8.94 -2.84
N ASN A 222 -8.00 8.54 -4.00
CA ASN A 222 -9.40 8.75 -4.41
C ASN A 222 -10.18 7.44 -4.42
N SER A 223 -10.12 6.67 -3.32
CA SER A 223 -10.68 5.31 -3.26
C SER A 223 -12.17 5.25 -3.58
N ALA A 224 -12.95 6.25 -3.15
CA ALA A 224 -14.39 6.35 -3.38
C ALA A 224 -14.71 6.58 -4.86
N ASP A 225 -14.06 7.57 -5.46
CA ASP A 225 -14.22 7.90 -6.89
C ASP A 225 -13.82 6.70 -7.75
N CYS A 226 -12.74 5.99 -7.38
CA CYS A 226 -12.35 4.76 -8.06
C CYS A 226 -13.44 3.71 -8.04
N ILE A 227 -14.07 3.51 -6.90
CA ILE A 227 -15.09 2.48 -6.75
C ILE A 227 -16.34 2.87 -7.48
N GLU A 228 -16.81 4.11 -7.33
CA GLU A 228 -17.97 4.60 -8.07
C GLU A 228 -17.74 4.46 -9.57
N PHE A 229 -16.57 4.87 -10.06
CA PHE A 229 -16.17 4.73 -11.44
C PHE A 229 -16.19 3.27 -11.90
N PHE A 230 -15.51 2.37 -11.19
CA PHE A 230 -15.46 0.95 -11.57
C PHE A 230 -16.83 0.26 -11.51
N ASN A 231 -17.67 0.60 -10.53
CA ASN A 231 -19.02 0.03 -10.42
C ASN A 231 -19.94 0.56 -11.52
N THR A 232 -19.79 1.83 -11.92
CA THR A 232 -20.51 2.42 -13.06
C THR A 232 -20.18 1.70 -14.37
N TYR A 233 -18.94 1.23 -14.53
CA TYR A 233 -18.45 0.54 -15.72
C TYR A 233 -18.19 -0.95 -15.50
N ASP A 234 -18.96 -1.64 -14.65
CA ASP A 234 -18.81 -3.07 -14.37
C ASP A 234 -18.81 -3.94 -15.65
N ASP A 235 -19.58 -3.53 -16.67
CA ASP A 235 -19.67 -4.21 -17.97
C ASP A 235 -18.41 -4.12 -18.84
N TYR A 236 -17.47 -3.26 -18.45
CA TYR A 236 -16.16 -3.17 -19.07
C TYR A 236 -15.12 -4.11 -18.45
N ILE A 237 -15.45 -4.84 -17.39
CA ILE A 237 -14.59 -5.89 -16.84
C ILE A 237 -14.76 -7.18 -17.63
N ASP A 238 -13.71 -7.55 -18.37
CA ASP A 238 -13.64 -8.76 -19.19
C ASP A 238 -12.54 -9.70 -18.71
N THR A 239 -12.91 -10.87 -18.18
CA THR A 239 -11.96 -11.85 -17.66
C THR A 239 -11.02 -12.43 -18.72
N ARG A 240 -11.35 -12.28 -20.01
CA ARG A 240 -10.47 -12.65 -21.13
C ARG A 240 -9.11 -11.95 -21.04
N SER A 241 -9.03 -10.74 -20.49
CA SER A 241 -7.77 -10.00 -20.37
C SER A 241 -6.73 -10.72 -19.51
N ILE A 242 -7.12 -11.61 -18.59
CA ILE A 242 -6.18 -12.47 -17.85
C ILE A 242 -5.37 -13.36 -18.81
N ALA A 243 -6.03 -13.90 -19.83
CA ALA A 243 -5.37 -14.73 -20.84
C ALA A 243 -4.57 -13.89 -21.84
N LEU A 244 -4.95 -12.64 -22.10
CA LEU A 244 -4.33 -11.82 -23.16
C LEU A 244 -3.21 -10.90 -22.67
N ILE A 245 -3.21 -10.53 -21.38
CA ILE A 245 -2.28 -9.56 -20.82
C ILE A 245 -1.40 -10.26 -19.80
N ASP A 246 -0.11 -10.39 -20.10
CA ASP A 246 0.84 -11.12 -19.24
C ASP A 246 0.89 -10.54 -17.82
N ALA A 247 0.80 -9.22 -17.66
CA ALA A 247 0.75 -8.58 -16.34
C ALA A 247 -0.43 -9.09 -15.49
N LEU A 248 -1.64 -9.23 -16.07
CA LEU A 248 -2.80 -9.80 -15.38
C LEU A 248 -2.64 -11.30 -15.15
N ARG A 249 -2.03 -12.03 -16.09
CA ARG A 249 -1.79 -13.46 -15.97
C ARG A 249 -0.90 -13.78 -14.76
N HIS A 250 0.20 -13.02 -14.59
CA HIS A 250 1.14 -13.23 -13.49
C HIS A 250 0.51 -13.00 -12.12
N VAL A 251 -0.52 -12.14 -12.01
CA VAL A 251 -1.21 -11.88 -10.74
C VAL A 251 -2.51 -12.68 -10.56
N SER A 252 -2.85 -13.55 -11.51
CA SER A 252 -4.13 -14.27 -11.50
C SER A 252 -4.33 -15.18 -10.27
N ALA A 253 -3.25 -15.67 -9.66
CA ALA A 253 -3.32 -16.43 -8.41
C ALA A 253 -3.77 -15.57 -7.20
N TRP A 254 -3.58 -14.25 -7.27
CA TRP A 254 -3.89 -13.33 -6.19
C TRP A 254 -5.32 -12.78 -6.24
N MET A 255 -6.07 -13.03 -7.31
CA MET A 255 -7.41 -12.46 -7.51
C MET A 255 -8.42 -13.47 -8.05
N PRO A 256 -9.73 -13.28 -7.79
CA PRO A 256 -10.75 -14.12 -8.41
C PRO A 256 -10.69 -14.04 -9.95
N THR A 257 -10.67 -15.19 -10.61
CA THR A 257 -10.58 -15.27 -12.08
C THR A 257 -11.95 -15.32 -12.76
N LYS A 258 -13.02 -15.64 -12.01
CA LYS A 258 -14.40 -15.56 -12.47
C LYS A 258 -14.92 -14.14 -12.35
N ARG A 259 -15.58 -13.63 -13.39
CA ARG A 259 -16.08 -12.24 -13.44
C ARG A 259 -16.99 -11.91 -12.27
N SER A 260 -17.98 -12.77 -11.98
CA SER A 260 -18.92 -12.58 -10.86
C SER A 260 -18.20 -12.42 -9.52
N ASP A 261 -17.19 -13.26 -9.30
CA ASP A 261 -16.46 -13.33 -8.04
C ASP A 261 -15.53 -12.12 -7.91
N PHE A 262 -14.91 -11.70 -9.01
CA PHE A 262 -14.06 -10.50 -9.07
C PHE A 262 -14.87 -9.21 -8.84
N LEU A 263 -16.02 -9.06 -9.51
CA LEU A 263 -16.92 -7.92 -9.31
C LEU A 263 -17.46 -7.89 -7.87
N SER A 264 -17.80 -9.05 -7.31
CA SER A 264 -18.18 -9.15 -5.90
C SER A 264 -17.04 -8.77 -4.96
N ALA A 265 -15.81 -9.21 -5.25
CA ALA A 265 -14.63 -8.91 -4.42
C ALA A 265 -14.22 -7.43 -4.46
N THR A 266 -14.61 -6.70 -5.50
CA THR A 266 -14.28 -5.28 -5.73
C THR A 266 -15.53 -4.39 -5.71
N ASN A 267 -16.62 -4.86 -5.08
CA ASN A 267 -17.87 -4.13 -5.02
C ASN A 267 -17.77 -2.96 -4.02
N ARG A 268 -18.53 -1.89 -4.26
CA ARG A 268 -18.65 -0.74 -3.35
C ARG A 268 -19.09 -1.06 -1.93
N SER A 269 -19.79 -2.18 -1.73
CA SER A 269 -20.24 -2.66 -0.41
C SER A 269 -19.13 -3.24 0.47
N ARG A 270 -17.91 -3.42 -0.07
CA ARG A 270 -16.78 -3.91 0.70
C ARG A 270 -16.33 -2.88 1.72
N TRP A 271 -16.26 -3.25 2.99
CA TRP A 271 -16.07 -2.32 4.11
C TRP A 271 -14.78 -1.49 4.01
N ILE A 272 -13.69 -2.08 3.51
CA ILE A 272 -12.34 -1.52 3.57
C ILE A 272 -12.22 -0.18 2.85
N TYR A 273 -12.92 -0.04 1.73
CA TYR A 273 -12.80 1.14 0.90
C TYR A 273 -13.52 2.39 1.44
N PRO A 274 -14.83 2.34 1.80
CA PRO A 274 -15.49 3.44 2.47
C PRO A 274 -14.89 3.70 3.85
N PHE A 275 -14.35 2.69 4.53
CA PHE A 275 -13.61 2.90 5.78
C PHE A 275 -12.38 3.78 5.58
N ILE A 276 -11.51 3.45 4.63
CA ILE A 276 -10.29 4.22 4.34
C ILE A 276 -10.64 5.66 3.94
N GLN A 277 -11.71 5.85 3.17
CA GLN A 277 -12.22 7.19 2.86
C GLN A 277 -12.61 7.95 4.14
N GLN A 278 -13.46 7.36 4.98
CA GLN A 278 -13.96 8.00 6.20
C GLN A 278 -12.83 8.29 7.21
N ALA A 279 -11.94 7.33 7.42
CA ALA A 279 -10.84 7.46 8.38
C ALA A 279 -9.85 8.56 7.96
N ARG A 280 -9.50 8.63 6.67
CA ARG A 280 -8.54 9.61 6.16
C ARG A 280 -9.12 11.02 6.02
N LEU A 281 -10.40 11.15 5.64
CA LEU A 281 -11.08 12.45 5.65
C LEU A 281 -11.28 12.98 7.08
N ALA A 282 -11.65 12.11 8.03
CA ALA A 282 -11.80 12.51 9.43
C ALA A 282 -10.49 13.02 10.05
N GLN A 283 -9.34 12.44 9.70
CA GLN A 283 -8.02 12.92 10.15
C GLN A 283 -7.68 14.33 9.65
N ILE A 284 -8.17 14.73 8.48
CA ILE A 284 -7.94 16.06 7.90
C ILE A 284 -8.81 17.12 8.60
N ASP A 285 -10.07 16.77 8.94
CA ASP A 285 -11.03 17.74 9.49
C ASP A 285 -11.01 17.85 11.03
N THR A 286 -10.53 16.85 11.76
CA THR A 286 -10.71 16.78 13.23
C THR A 286 -9.41 16.73 14.03
N GLY A 287 -8.41 17.56 13.65
CA GLY A 287 -7.18 17.78 14.43
C GLY A 287 -7.43 17.66 15.94
N ASP A 288 -7.00 16.54 16.52
CA ASP A 288 -7.03 16.20 17.94
C ASP A 288 -8.36 16.32 18.72
N ASN A 289 -9.46 15.72 18.27
CA ASN A 289 -10.64 15.56 19.14
C ASN A 289 -11.05 14.09 19.43
N LEU A 290 -10.61 13.63 20.60
CA LEU A 290 -10.86 12.33 21.25
C LEU A 290 -12.34 11.92 21.45
N ASN A 291 -13.32 12.76 21.07
CA ASN A 291 -14.75 12.43 21.12
C ASN A 291 -15.31 11.87 19.79
N ALA A 292 -14.51 11.83 18.71
CA ALA A 292 -14.89 11.23 17.43
C ALA A 292 -14.72 9.70 17.38
N GLY A 293 -14.05 9.10 18.37
CA GLY A 293 -13.71 7.68 18.40
C GLY A 293 -14.93 6.75 18.36
N ASP A 294 -15.92 6.97 19.23
CA ASP A 294 -17.15 6.16 19.28
C ASP A 294 -17.97 6.28 18.00
N GLY A 295 -18.04 7.48 17.41
CA GLY A 295 -18.73 7.73 16.14
C GLY A 295 -18.10 6.96 14.98
N LEU A 296 -16.78 7.03 14.85
CA LEU A 296 -16.02 6.30 13.82
C LEU A 296 -16.08 4.79 14.02
N ILE A 297 -16.02 4.29 15.27
CA ILE A 297 -16.17 2.87 15.57
C ILE A 297 -17.55 2.38 15.14
N ASN A 298 -18.63 3.12 15.46
CA ASN A 298 -19.99 2.75 15.06
C ASN A 298 -20.21 2.83 13.54
N SER A 299 -19.67 3.85 12.87
CA SER A 299 -19.70 3.90 11.39
C SER A 299 -18.95 2.72 10.77
N THR A 300 -17.78 2.37 11.32
CA THR A 300 -17.01 1.20 10.87
C THR A 300 -17.76 -0.10 11.10
N LEU A 301 -18.39 -0.26 12.27
CA LEU A 301 -19.26 -1.40 12.57
C LEU A 301 -20.38 -1.53 11.54
N HIS A 302 -21.06 -0.42 11.21
CA HIS A 302 -22.11 -0.42 10.21
C HIS A 302 -21.59 -0.84 8.81
N LEU A 303 -20.39 -0.40 8.41
CA LEU A 303 -19.75 -0.86 7.17
C LEU A 303 -19.46 -2.37 7.18
N LEU A 304 -19.00 -2.91 8.32
CA LEU A 304 -18.77 -4.34 8.48
C LEU A 304 -20.07 -5.14 8.41
N GLU A 305 -21.14 -4.66 9.02
CA GLU A 305 -22.47 -5.28 8.97
C GLU A 305 -23.05 -5.27 7.55
N GLN A 306 -22.88 -4.17 6.82
CA GLN A 306 -23.30 -4.06 5.42
C GLN A 306 -22.53 -5.03 4.51
N ASP A 307 -21.20 -5.11 4.64
CA ASP A 307 -20.39 -6.07 3.85
C ASP A 307 -20.80 -7.51 4.19
N PHE A 308 -20.96 -7.83 5.47
CA PHE A 308 -21.37 -9.17 5.90
C PHE A 308 -22.75 -9.56 5.35
N ALA A 309 -23.70 -8.62 5.29
CA ALA A 309 -25.03 -8.86 4.74
C ALA A 309 -24.99 -9.29 3.25
N THR A 310 -23.94 -8.94 2.51
CA THR A 310 -23.75 -9.38 1.11
C THR A 310 -23.23 -10.82 0.99
N ARG A 311 -22.79 -11.44 2.09
CA ARG A 311 -22.26 -12.81 2.08
C ARG A 311 -23.38 -13.84 2.03
N LYS A 312 -23.09 -14.95 1.36
CA LYS A 312 -23.98 -16.11 1.25
C LYS A 312 -24.18 -16.83 2.59
N ASP A 313 -23.12 -16.95 3.37
CA ASP A 313 -23.14 -17.58 4.69
C ASP A 313 -23.25 -16.51 5.78
N GLN A 314 -24.46 -16.38 6.34
CA GLN A 314 -24.77 -15.47 7.44
C GLN A 314 -24.84 -16.20 8.79
N SER A 315 -24.35 -17.44 8.87
CA SER A 315 -24.27 -18.18 10.13
C SER A 315 -23.22 -17.58 11.08
N PHE A 316 -23.25 -17.99 12.35
CA PHE A 316 -22.20 -17.60 13.31
C PHE A 316 -20.79 -18.03 12.86
N ALA A 317 -20.66 -19.19 12.20
CA ALA A 317 -19.39 -19.62 11.62
C ALA A 317 -18.97 -18.71 10.45
N GLY A 318 -19.94 -18.33 9.60
CA GLY A 318 -19.75 -17.34 8.55
C GLY A 318 -19.26 -15.99 9.08
N ALA A 319 -19.81 -15.54 10.21
CA ALA A 319 -19.38 -14.31 10.89
C ALA A 319 -17.92 -14.40 11.39
N LEU A 320 -17.51 -15.51 12.00
CA LEU A 320 -16.11 -15.72 12.43
C LEU A 320 -15.15 -15.76 11.23
N ASN A 321 -15.54 -16.42 10.14
CA ASN A 321 -14.76 -16.44 8.89
C ASN A 321 -14.65 -15.03 8.27
N PHE A 322 -15.72 -14.24 8.34
CA PHE A 322 -15.69 -12.83 7.92
C PHE A 322 -14.74 -12.01 8.80
N THR A 323 -14.83 -12.12 10.12
CA THR A 323 -13.92 -11.46 11.06
C THR A 323 -12.46 -11.80 10.78
N THR A 324 -12.15 -13.07 10.51
CA THR A 324 -10.79 -13.49 10.13
C THR A 324 -10.33 -12.78 8.85
N ALA A 325 -11.20 -12.68 7.85
CA ALA A 325 -10.88 -11.97 6.60
C ALA A 325 -10.68 -10.46 6.81
N VAL A 326 -11.43 -9.84 7.71
CA VAL A 326 -11.28 -8.42 8.10
C VAL A 326 -9.96 -8.22 8.86
N LYS A 327 -9.64 -9.07 9.84
CA LYS A 327 -8.36 -9.06 10.56
C LYS A 327 -7.16 -9.14 9.60
N ARG A 328 -7.23 -9.97 8.55
CA ARG A 328 -6.19 -10.03 7.51
C ARG A 328 -6.03 -8.72 6.73
N GLN A 329 -7.14 -8.04 6.43
CA GLN A 329 -7.14 -6.77 5.73
C GLN A 329 -6.63 -5.60 6.59
N MET A 330 -6.62 -5.72 7.92
CA MET A 330 -6.07 -4.67 8.80
C MET A 330 -4.59 -4.37 8.53
N ARG A 331 -3.84 -5.25 7.88
CA ARG A 331 -2.42 -5.03 7.52
C ARG A 331 -2.19 -3.85 6.57
N VAL A 332 -3.23 -3.43 5.85
CA VAL A 332 -3.17 -2.27 4.92
C VAL A 332 -3.48 -0.95 5.62
N LEU A 333 -3.74 -0.99 6.93
CA LEU A 333 -4.17 0.14 7.74
C LEU A 333 -3.05 0.59 8.69
N THR A 334 -3.08 1.87 9.05
CA THR A 334 -2.22 2.46 10.08
C THR A 334 -2.58 1.93 11.46
N ASN A 335 -1.65 2.03 12.43
CA ASN A 335 -1.90 1.59 13.80
C ASN A 335 -3.13 2.22 14.46
N GLN A 336 -3.47 3.46 14.11
CA GLN A 336 -4.67 4.13 14.61
C GLN A 336 -5.94 3.54 13.98
N GLU A 337 -5.94 3.37 12.66
CA GLU A 337 -7.04 2.72 11.92
C GLU A 337 -7.26 1.28 12.39
N VAL A 338 -6.18 0.52 12.61
CA VAL A 338 -6.25 -0.86 13.14
C VAL A 338 -6.98 -0.91 14.48
N LYS A 339 -6.71 0.04 15.40
CA LYS A 339 -7.42 0.10 16.69
C LYS A 339 -8.92 0.33 16.51
N LEU A 340 -9.30 1.22 15.59
CA LEU A 340 -10.72 1.50 15.29
C LEU A 340 -11.42 0.27 14.71
N VAL A 341 -10.82 -0.34 13.68
CA VAL A 341 -11.39 -1.55 13.04
C VAL A 341 -11.42 -2.71 14.02
N HIS A 342 -10.41 -2.87 14.88
CA HIS A 342 -10.38 -3.92 15.89
C HIS A 342 -11.55 -3.77 16.87
N SER A 343 -11.79 -2.57 17.40
CA SER A 343 -12.96 -2.30 18.24
C SER A 343 -14.27 -2.61 17.52
N ALA A 344 -14.41 -2.17 16.26
CA ALA A 344 -15.59 -2.45 15.45
C ALA A 344 -15.80 -3.94 15.18
N VAL A 345 -14.72 -4.69 14.91
CA VAL A 345 -14.74 -6.14 14.73
C VAL A 345 -15.18 -6.87 16.00
N CYS A 346 -14.69 -6.44 17.16
CA CYS A 346 -15.11 -7.02 18.43
C CYS A 346 -16.61 -6.77 18.66
N LEU A 347 -17.10 -5.55 18.41
CA LEU A 347 -18.53 -5.23 18.50
C LEU A 347 -19.36 -6.06 17.52
N PHE A 348 -18.91 -6.20 16.27
CA PHE A 348 -19.55 -7.04 15.26
C PHE A 348 -19.67 -8.49 15.74
N GLY A 349 -18.58 -9.08 16.25
CA GLY A 349 -18.57 -10.45 16.77
C GLY A 349 -19.56 -10.66 17.91
N PHE A 350 -19.64 -9.72 18.85
CA PHE A 350 -20.63 -9.79 19.94
C PHE A 350 -22.07 -9.58 19.45
N ASN A 351 -22.31 -8.68 18.48
CA ASN A 351 -23.64 -8.52 17.86
C ASN A 351 -24.11 -9.82 17.19
N GLN A 352 -23.24 -10.47 16.40
CA GLN A 352 -23.58 -11.74 15.75
C GLN A 352 -23.80 -12.87 16.76
N TYR A 353 -23.04 -12.89 17.86
CA TYR A 353 -23.27 -13.84 18.95
C TYR A 353 -24.65 -13.66 19.58
N ILE A 354 -25.00 -12.43 19.95
CA ILE A 354 -26.28 -12.11 20.60
C ILE A 354 -27.44 -12.48 19.67
N LYS A 355 -27.41 -12.01 18.42
CA LYS A 355 -28.44 -12.31 17.42
C LYS A 355 -28.64 -13.82 17.24
N HIS A 356 -27.57 -14.57 17.03
CA HIS A 356 -27.67 -16.02 16.85
C HIS A 356 -28.16 -16.74 18.13
N ARG A 357 -27.90 -16.18 19.31
CA ARG A 357 -28.38 -16.77 20.58
C ARG A 357 -29.86 -16.51 20.82
N GLU A 358 -30.36 -15.34 20.44
CA GLU A 358 -31.79 -14.99 20.50
C GLU A 358 -32.61 -15.78 19.48
N GLU A 359 -32.05 -16.08 18.31
CA GLU A 359 -32.69 -16.83 17.23
C GLU A 359 -32.59 -18.38 17.40
N ASP A 360 -31.85 -18.90 18.39
CA ASP A 360 -31.65 -20.35 18.58
C ASP A 360 -32.86 -21.02 19.27
N PRO A 361 -33.67 -21.83 18.54
CA PRO A 361 -34.88 -22.44 19.09
C PRO A 361 -34.59 -23.55 20.10
N ARG A 362 -33.33 -23.98 20.26
CA ARG A 362 -32.97 -25.09 21.17
C ARG A 362 -32.97 -24.66 22.64
N GLY A 363 -32.98 -23.36 22.93
CA GLY A 363 -32.91 -22.84 24.29
C GLY A 363 -31.68 -23.31 25.05
N ASP A 364 -31.50 -22.84 26.28
CA ASP A 364 -30.25 -22.92 27.05
C ASP A 364 -29.75 -24.30 27.50
N LYS A 365 -30.32 -25.38 26.98
CA LYS A 365 -30.09 -26.73 27.52
C LYS A 365 -29.12 -27.53 26.67
N HIS A 366 -27.84 -27.16 26.75
CA HIS A 366 -26.76 -28.06 26.33
C HIS A 366 -26.05 -28.74 27.52
N SER A 367 -26.25 -28.28 28.77
CA SER A 367 -25.73 -28.94 29.97
C SER A 367 -26.39 -28.41 31.26
N PHE A 368 -26.46 -29.24 32.32
CA PHE A 368 -26.96 -28.83 33.66
C PHE A 368 -26.10 -27.72 34.32
N LEU A 369 -24.87 -27.53 33.83
CA LEU A 369 -23.90 -26.53 34.33
C LEU A 369 -23.76 -25.30 33.43
N SER A 370 -24.57 -25.16 32.38
CA SER A 370 -24.47 -24.00 31.49
C SER A 370 -25.32 -22.83 31.98
N PHE A 371 -24.73 -21.64 32.08
CA PHE A 371 -25.49 -20.40 32.35
C PHE A 371 -26.52 -20.13 31.26
N SER A 372 -27.62 -19.47 31.67
CA SER A 372 -28.67 -19.02 30.75
C SER A 372 -28.09 -18.14 29.65
N GLY A 373 -28.75 -18.17 28.50
CA GLY A 373 -28.48 -17.42 27.30
C GLY A 373 -28.63 -15.94 27.61
N GLU A 374 -29.62 -15.58 28.41
CA GLU A 374 -29.79 -14.23 28.94
C GLU A 374 -28.56 -13.75 29.74
N THR A 375 -28.01 -14.58 30.64
CA THR A 375 -26.78 -14.23 31.39
C THR A 375 -25.59 -14.06 30.45
N LYS A 376 -25.49 -14.90 29.40
CA LYS A 376 -24.42 -14.82 28.39
C LYS A 376 -24.58 -13.61 27.46
N CYS A 377 -25.80 -13.26 27.08
CA CYS A 377 -26.11 -12.07 26.28
C CYS A 377 -25.86 -10.79 27.09
N HIS A 378 -26.26 -10.73 28.37
CA HIS A 378 -25.91 -9.62 29.26
C HIS A 378 -24.40 -9.48 29.45
N ALA A 379 -23.67 -10.58 29.59
CA ALA A 379 -22.21 -10.54 29.65
C ALA A 379 -21.58 -10.03 28.34
N ALA A 380 -22.10 -10.45 27.18
CA ALA A 380 -21.68 -9.96 25.87
C ALA A 380 -21.97 -8.45 25.70
N GLU A 381 -23.15 -7.97 26.10
CA GLU A 381 -23.50 -6.55 26.08
C GLU A 381 -22.59 -5.70 26.98
N LYS A 382 -22.27 -6.19 28.19
CA LYS A 382 -21.29 -5.52 29.06
C LYS A 382 -19.89 -5.49 28.46
N ARG A 383 -19.51 -6.48 27.66
CA ARG A 383 -18.23 -6.50 26.93
C ARG A 383 -18.23 -5.49 25.78
N LYS A 384 -19.34 -5.35 25.05
CA LYS A 384 -19.52 -4.29 24.04
C LYS A 384 -19.34 -2.90 24.63
N LEU A 385 -20.00 -2.64 25.77
CA LEU A 385 -19.87 -1.37 26.49
C LEU A 385 -18.43 -1.11 26.97
N ALA A 386 -17.72 -2.16 27.43
CA ALA A 386 -16.32 -2.04 27.83
C ALA A 386 -15.39 -1.68 26.64
N ILE A 387 -15.65 -2.22 25.44
CA ILE A 387 -14.89 -1.89 24.21
C ILE A 387 -15.06 -0.41 23.84
N LEU A 388 -16.24 0.16 24.09
CA LEU A 388 -16.53 1.58 23.92
C LEU A 388 -16.02 2.46 25.09
N GLY A 389 -15.13 1.92 25.95
CA GLY A 389 -14.56 2.65 27.07
C GLY A 389 -15.54 2.99 28.20
N ARG A 390 -16.77 2.44 28.18
CA ARG A 390 -17.76 2.70 29.23
C ARG A 390 -17.49 1.82 30.45
N PRO A 391 -17.56 2.38 31.67
CA PRO A 391 -17.30 1.61 32.88
C PRO A 391 -18.39 0.55 33.07
N THR A 392 -17.99 -0.73 33.08
CA THR A 392 -18.91 -1.85 33.31
C THR A 392 -18.45 -2.71 34.48
N ARG A 393 -19.41 -3.10 35.33
CA ARG A 393 -19.19 -4.08 36.39
C ARG A 393 -19.86 -5.40 35.99
N PHE A 394 -19.04 -6.43 35.85
CA PHE A 394 -19.51 -7.79 35.66
C PHE A 394 -19.95 -8.38 37.00
N SER A 395 -21.09 -9.03 37.03
CA SER A 395 -21.52 -9.87 38.15
C SER A 395 -20.71 -11.18 38.16
N PHE A 396 -20.69 -11.86 39.31
CA PHE A 396 -19.99 -13.15 39.45
C PHE A 396 -20.40 -14.15 38.36
N PHE A 397 -21.69 -14.25 38.06
CA PHE A 397 -22.22 -15.15 37.04
C PHE A 397 -21.85 -14.72 35.61
N GLU A 398 -21.80 -13.42 35.33
CA GLU A 398 -21.34 -12.92 34.03
C GLU A 398 -19.84 -13.16 33.80
N THR A 399 -19.02 -13.01 34.85
CA THR A 399 -17.58 -13.32 34.78
C THR A 399 -17.34 -14.79 34.47
N LEU A 400 -18.15 -15.70 35.03
CA LEU A 400 -18.09 -17.12 34.73
C LEU A 400 -18.69 -17.46 33.35
N ALA A 401 -19.75 -16.75 32.93
CA ALA A 401 -20.39 -16.93 31.63
C ALA A 401 -19.45 -16.61 30.46
N ILE A 402 -18.61 -15.57 30.59
CA ILE A 402 -17.57 -15.22 29.61
C ILE A 402 -16.55 -16.35 29.44
N LYS A 403 -16.28 -17.11 30.50
CA LYS A 403 -15.32 -18.23 30.48
C LYS A 403 -15.96 -19.56 30.06
N GLN A 404 -17.16 -19.56 29.49
CA GLN A 404 -17.87 -20.79 29.13
C GLN A 404 -18.37 -20.84 27.68
N GLY A 405 -18.19 -22.00 27.04
CA GLY A 405 -18.86 -22.38 25.79
C GLY A 405 -18.49 -21.51 24.58
N ARG A 406 -19.48 -21.19 23.74
CA ARG A 406 -19.29 -20.39 22.51
C ARG A 406 -18.86 -18.95 22.80
N LEU A 407 -19.26 -18.36 23.94
CA LEU A 407 -18.88 -16.99 24.31
C LEU A 407 -17.39 -16.90 24.64
N LYS A 408 -16.86 -17.88 25.39
CA LYS A 408 -15.41 -17.99 25.62
C LYS A 408 -14.64 -18.11 24.32
N LYS A 409 -15.06 -19.03 23.44
CA LYS A 409 -14.40 -19.21 22.13
C LYS A 409 -14.36 -17.91 21.32
N LEU A 410 -15.44 -17.12 21.35
CA LEU A 410 -15.47 -15.82 20.68
C LEU A 410 -14.50 -14.82 21.33
N VAL A 411 -14.47 -14.75 22.66
CA VAL A 411 -13.57 -13.86 23.39
C VAL A 411 -12.11 -14.22 23.11
N ASP A 412 -11.75 -15.51 23.25
CA ASP A 412 -10.41 -16.01 22.97
C ASP A 412 -10.02 -15.69 21.51
N PHE A 413 -10.90 -15.96 20.54
CA PHE A 413 -10.67 -15.66 19.12
C PHE A 413 -10.52 -14.16 18.80
N LEU A 414 -11.26 -13.29 19.50
CA LEU A 414 -11.15 -11.85 19.31
C LEU A 414 -9.86 -11.30 19.93
N GLU A 415 -9.45 -11.84 21.08
CA GLU A 415 -8.25 -11.46 21.83
C GLU A 415 -6.94 -12.05 21.27
N GLU A 416 -7.00 -13.11 20.45
CA GLU A 416 -5.86 -13.63 19.69
C GLU A 416 -5.25 -12.53 18.79
N THR A 417 -3.99 -12.20 19.07
CA THR A 417 -3.21 -11.21 18.32
C THR A 417 -2.79 -11.74 16.96
N PRO A 418 -2.67 -10.86 15.94
CA PRO A 418 -2.35 -11.23 14.57
C PRO A 418 -0.95 -11.84 14.35
N GLU A 419 -0.08 -11.89 15.36
CA GLU A 419 1.26 -12.48 15.29
C GLU A 419 1.22 -14.01 15.18
N THR A 420 0.20 -14.64 15.77
CA THR A 420 -0.01 -16.10 15.81
C THR A 420 -0.41 -16.70 14.44
N ASP A 421 -1.07 -15.91 13.58
CA ASP A 421 -1.52 -16.33 12.25
C ASP A 421 -0.39 -16.51 11.22
N SER A 422 0.85 -16.09 11.54
CA SER A 422 1.99 -16.25 10.62
C SER A 422 2.55 -17.67 10.55
N GLN A 423 2.36 -18.49 11.59
CA GLN A 423 2.93 -19.84 11.68
C GLN A 423 2.02 -20.93 11.10
N ASP A 424 0.70 -20.77 11.17
CA ASP A 424 -0.26 -21.79 10.70
C ASP A 424 -0.41 -21.85 9.17
N TYR A 425 0.15 -20.88 8.45
CA TYR A 425 0.10 -20.84 6.98
C TYR A 425 1.01 -21.86 6.29
N ALA A 426 1.97 -22.47 7.00
CA ALA A 426 2.82 -23.52 6.45
C ALA A 426 2.09 -24.88 6.32
N LEU A 427 0.97 -25.09 7.03
CA LEU A 427 0.32 -26.40 7.14
C LEU A 427 -0.96 -26.55 6.31
N LEU A 428 -1.50 -25.47 5.74
CA LEU A 428 -2.73 -25.50 4.93
C LEU A 428 -2.50 -25.43 3.41
N MET A 429 -1.24 -25.55 2.96
CA MET A 429 -0.84 -25.59 1.55
C MET A 429 -0.08 -26.88 1.16
N THR A 430 -0.19 -27.92 1.98
CA THR A 430 -0.04 -29.33 1.58
C THR A 430 -1.42 -29.97 1.54
#